data_AF-A0A7H9BWE7-F1
#
_entry.id   AF-A0A7H9BWE7-F1
#
_cell.length_a   1.000
_cell.length_b   1.000
_cell.length_c   1.000
_cell.angle_alpha   90.00
_cell.angle_beta   90.00
_cell.angle_gamma   90.00
#
_symmetry.space_group_name_H-M   'P 1'
#
loop_
_entity.id
_entity.type
_entity.pdbx_description
1 polymer ?
#
loop_
_entity_poly.entity_id
_entity_poly.type
_entity_poly.pdbx_seq_one_letter_code
_entity_poly.pdbx_strand_id
1 'polypeptide(L)'
;MDRFPRKLLAWRISNTPAADFCVAARNEAAHHCGPPEIMNADRASQFTSCTWVDRLKRAGTRISMDGRGAVSTPSSSSASGDP
;
A
#
# COMPACT_ATOMS: atom_id res chain seq x y z
N MET A 1 -12.95 21.05 -1.04
CA MET A 1 -13.44 19.64 -1.08
C MET A 1 -13.93 19.41 -2.50
N ASP A 2 -13.05 18.98 -3.38
CA ASP A 2 -13.40 18.47 -4.71
C ASP A 2 -12.99 17.01 -4.73
N ARG A 3 -13.95 16.11 -4.52
CA ARG A 3 -13.75 14.68 -4.80
C ARG A 3 -14.35 14.41 -6.16
N PHE A 4 -13.51 14.00 -7.11
CA PHE A 4 -13.95 13.45 -8.37
C PHE A 4 -14.95 12.29 -8.14
N PRO A 5 -15.85 12.01 -9.09
CA PRO A 5 -16.80 10.92 -8.99
C PRO A 5 -16.09 9.60 -8.62
N ARG A 6 -16.66 8.87 -7.65
CA ARG A 6 -16.08 7.62 -7.16
C ARG A 6 -16.31 6.51 -8.19
N LYS A 7 -15.24 5.92 -8.70
CA LYS A 7 -15.27 4.74 -9.58
C LYS A 7 -14.54 3.58 -8.90
N LEU A 8 -15.14 2.39 -8.92
CA LEU A 8 -14.44 1.14 -8.56
C LEU A 8 -13.56 0.71 -9.74
N LEU A 9 -12.25 0.69 -9.55
CA LEU A 9 -11.28 0.40 -10.63
C LEU A 9 -10.91 -1.08 -10.72
N ALA A 10 -10.78 -1.74 -9.58
CA ALA A 10 -10.53 -3.17 -9.45
C ALA A 10 -10.94 -3.61 -8.04
N TRP A 11 -11.29 -4.88 -7.88
CA TRP A 11 -11.57 -5.47 -6.58
C TRP A 11 -11.24 -6.96 -6.59
N ARG A 12 -10.87 -7.48 -5.43
CA ARG A 12 -10.63 -8.90 -5.21
C ARG A 12 -11.12 -9.24 -3.79
N ILE A 13 -11.58 -10.48 -3.56
CA ILE A 13 -11.98 -10.98 -2.23
C ILE A 13 -11.00 -12.05 -1.73
N SER A 14 -10.53 -11.89 -0.49
CA SER A 14 -9.67 -12.84 0.21
C SER A 14 -10.18 -13.05 1.63
N ASN A 15 -10.05 -14.28 2.14
CA ASN A 15 -10.35 -14.62 3.53
C ASN A 15 -9.20 -14.24 4.49
N THR A 16 -8.03 -13.86 3.95
CA THR A 16 -6.85 -13.45 4.72
C THR A 16 -6.38 -12.05 4.29
N PRO A 17 -5.95 -11.18 5.24
CA PRO A 17 -5.45 -9.85 4.94
C PRO A 17 -3.98 -9.90 4.47
N ALA A 18 -3.73 -10.53 3.32
CA ALA A 18 -2.39 -10.65 2.75
C ALA A 18 -2.00 -9.44 1.89
N ALA A 19 -0.79 -8.90 2.11
CA ALA A 19 -0.27 -7.76 1.35
C ALA A 19 -0.20 -8.01 -0.17
N ASP A 20 0.22 -9.20 -0.58
CA ASP A 20 0.35 -9.57 -2.00
C ASP A 20 -1.00 -9.52 -2.73
N PHE A 21 -2.08 -9.85 -2.01
CA PHE A 21 -3.43 -9.79 -2.55
C PHE A 21 -3.87 -8.35 -2.83
N CYS A 22 -3.59 -7.44 -1.90
CA CYS A 22 -3.83 -6.01 -2.08
C CYS A 22 -2.98 -5.45 -3.23
N VAL A 23 -1.70 -5.82 -3.32
CA VAL A 23 -0.81 -5.41 -4.43
C VAL A 23 -1.37 -5.84 -5.78
N ALA A 24 -1.92 -7.05 -5.87
CA ALA A 24 -2.49 -7.55 -7.12
C ALA A 24 -3.73 -6.74 -7.55
N ALA A 25 -4.67 -6.44 -6.63
CA ALA A 25 -5.81 -5.58 -6.93
C ALA A 25 -5.37 -4.16 -7.35
N ARG A 26 -4.35 -3.62 -6.68
CA ARG A 26 -3.78 -2.30 -7.02
C ARG A 26 -3.14 -2.29 -8.41
N ASN A 27 -2.43 -3.36 -8.78
CA ASN A 27 -1.79 -3.44 -10.09
C ASN A 27 -2.83 -3.55 -11.21
N GLU A 28 -3.93 -4.26 -10.98
CA GLU A 28 -5.07 -4.32 -11.90
C GLU A 28 -5.69 -2.93 -12.10
N ALA A 29 -5.98 -2.20 -11.02
CA ALA A 29 -6.47 -0.82 -11.11
C ALA A 29 -5.49 0.10 -11.87
N ALA A 30 -4.19 -0.05 -11.60
CA ALA A 30 -3.15 0.73 -12.28
C ALA A 30 -3.01 0.37 -13.77
N HIS A 31 -3.30 -0.88 -14.16
CA HIS A 31 -3.34 -1.28 -15.56
C HIS A 31 -4.48 -0.58 -16.30
N HIS A 32 -5.64 -0.40 -15.65
CA HIS A 32 -6.80 0.25 -16.27
C HIS A 32 -6.76 1.77 -16.30
N CYS A 33 -6.10 2.42 -15.33
CA CYS A 33 -6.18 3.88 -15.15
C CYS A 33 -4.83 4.58 -14.94
N GLY A 34 -3.72 3.83 -14.97
CA GLY A 34 -2.41 4.33 -14.58
C GLY A 34 -2.21 4.40 -13.06
N PRO A 35 -0.96 4.61 -12.60
CA PRO A 35 -0.69 4.79 -11.18
C PRO A 35 -1.27 6.13 -10.68
N PRO A 36 -1.92 6.16 -9.52
CA PRO A 36 -2.38 7.43 -8.95
C PRO A 36 -1.19 8.25 -8.44
N GLU A 37 -1.33 9.57 -8.41
CA GLU A 37 -0.35 10.46 -7.77
C GLU A 37 -0.31 10.24 -6.25
N ILE A 38 -1.49 10.05 -5.64
CA ILE A 38 -1.67 9.81 -4.19
C ILE A 38 -2.53 8.56 -3.99
N MET A 39 -2.00 7.59 -3.26
CA MET A 39 -2.75 6.45 -2.72
C MET A 39 -3.14 6.75 -1.28
N ASN A 40 -4.44 6.83 -1.01
CA ASN A 40 -4.95 6.82 0.35
C ASN A 40 -5.06 5.37 0.81
N ALA A 41 -4.41 5.04 1.92
CA ALA A 41 -4.46 3.72 2.53
C ALA A 41 -4.74 3.84 4.03
N ASP A 42 -5.37 2.83 4.61
CA ASP A 42 -5.44 2.73 6.07
C ASP A 42 -4.09 2.22 6.62
N ARG A 43 -3.94 2.20 7.96
CA ARG A 43 -2.70 1.76 8.63
C ARG A 43 -2.62 0.25 8.89
N ALA A 44 -3.49 -0.55 8.28
CA ALA A 44 -3.44 -2.00 8.45
C ALA A 44 -2.14 -2.60 7.87
N SER A 45 -1.74 -3.76 8.39
CA SER A 45 -0.44 -4.39 8.11
C SER A 45 -0.21 -4.66 6.62
N GLN A 46 -1.26 -4.96 5.85
CA GLN A 46 -1.16 -5.17 4.40
C GLN A 46 -0.69 -3.90 3.66
N PHE A 47 -1.03 -2.71 4.16
CA PHE A 47 -0.67 -1.42 3.54
C PHE A 47 0.55 -0.74 4.19
N THR A 48 1.04 -1.26 5.31
CA THR A 48 2.32 -0.85 5.90
C THR A 48 3.47 -1.81 5.57
N SER A 49 3.19 -2.94 4.94
CA SER A 49 4.19 -3.90 4.46
C SER A 49 5.19 -3.30 3.46
N CYS A 50 6.45 -3.75 3.50
CA CYS A 50 7.47 -3.32 2.53
C CYS A 50 7.04 -3.63 1.09
N THR A 51 6.41 -4.78 0.85
CA THR A 51 5.92 -5.16 -0.48
C THR A 51 4.94 -4.13 -1.05
N TRP A 52 4.02 -3.62 -0.23
CA TRP A 52 3.08 -2.58 -0.65
C TRP A 52 3.78 -1.23 -0.87
N VAL A 53 4.55 -0.76 0.11
CA VAL A 53 5.21 0.55 0.07
C VAL A 53 6.20 0.64 -1.10
N ASP A 54 7.00 -0.40 -1.32
CA ASP A 54 7.99 -0.42 -2.39
C ASP A 54 7.35 -0.47 -3.79
N ARG A 55 6.18 -1.12 -3.92
CA ARG A 55 5.42 -1.15 -5.18
C ARG A 55 4.83 0.22 -5.52
N LEU A 56 4.42 1.00 -4.52
CA LEU A 56 3.91 2.36 -4.73
C LEU A 56 5.06 3.32 -5.05
N LYS A 57 6.17 3.25 -4.31
CA LYS A 57 7.38 4.06 -4.57
C LYS A 57 7.92 3.85 -6.00
N ARG A 58 8.02 2.59 -6.45
CA ARG A 58 8.47 2.26 -7.81
C ARG A 58 7.56 2.81 -8.91
N ALA A 59 6.29 3.07 -8.59
CA ALA A 59 5.33 3.65 -9.52
C ALA A 59 5.22 5.18 -9.41
N GLY A 60 6.02 5.82 -8.55
CA GLY A 60 5.94 7.26 -8.29
C GLY A 60 4.69 7.68 -7.50
N THR A 61 3.98 6.74 -6.89
CA THR A 61 2.76 7.01 -6.12
C THR A 61 3.13 7.40 -4.68
N ARG A 62 2.64 8.57 -4.22
CA ARG A 62 2.76 9.00 -2.82
C ARG A 62 1.71 8.29 -1.97
N ILE A 63 2.03 8.01 -0.72
CA ILE A 63 1.11 7.33 0.21
C ILE A 63 0.65 8.33 1.26
N SER A 64 -0.66 8.48 1.43
CA SER A 64 -1.26 9.20 2.54
C SER A 64 -1.98 8.17 3.43
N MET A 65 -1.60 8.11 4.71
CA MET A 65 -2.20 7.20 5.69
C MET A 65 -3.07 7.98 6.66
N ASP A 66 -4.39 7.82 6.54
CA ASP A 66 -5.38 8.44 7.43
C ASP A 66 -5.83 7.46 8.54
N GLY A 67 -6.01 7.95 9.78
CA GLY A 67 -6.58 7.21 10.92
C GLY A 67 -5.66 7.00 12.14
N ARG A 68 -6.20 7.21 13.35
CA ARG A 68 -5.52 7.07 14.66
C ARG A 68 -5.07 5.62 14.92
N GLY A 69 -3.81 5.47 15.36
CA GLY A 69 -3.18 4.21 15.76
C GLY A 69 -1.73 4.18 15.30
N ALA A 70 -0.77 4.37 16.20
CA ALA A 70 0.64 4.36 15.89
C ALA A 70 1.12 2.91 15.69
N VAL A 71 1.59 2.58 14.49
CA VAL A 71 2.50 1.44 14.29
C VAL A 71 3.88 2.04 14.12
N SER A 72 4.70 1.84 15.13
CA SER A 72 6.14 2.09 15.08
C SER A 72 6.71 1.29 13.91
N THR A 73 7.40 1.98 13.00
CA THR A 73 8.24 1.35 12.00
C THR A 73 9.15 0.32 12.70
N PRO A 74 9.27 -0.93 12.21
CA PRO A 74 10.40 -1.75 12.63
C PRO A 74 11.65 -1.08 12.06
N SER A 75 12.44 -0.46 12.95
CA SER A 75 13.81 -0.08 12.65
C SER A 75 14.53 -1.36 12.22
N SER A 76 14.95 -1.39 10.96
CA SER A 76 15.84 -2.42 10.43
C SER A 76 17.17 -2.36 11.18
N SER A 77 17.34 -3.23 12.18
CA SER A 77 18.65 -3.53 12.74
C SER A 77 19.24 -4.71 11.96
N SER A 78 19.94 -4.39 10.87
CA SER A 78 20.96 -5.25 10.31
C SER A 78 22.25 -5.08 11.13
N ALA A 79 22.61 -6.08 11.93
CA ALA A 79 23.97 -6.23 12.45
C ALA A 79 24.29 -7.71 12.52
N SER A 80 24.80 -8.20 11.40
CA SER A 80 25.61 -9.40 11.26
C SER A 80 26.94 -9.23 12.01
N GLY A 81 27.40 -10.28 12.70
CA GLY A 81 28.84 -10.48 12.95
C GLY A 81 29.20 -10.98 14.35
N ASP A 82 29.10 -12.29 14.54
CA ASP A 82 29.97 -13.06 15.45
C ASP A 82 31.45 -12.89 15.05
N PRO A 83 32.36 -13.02 16.02
CA PRO A 83 33.48 -13.94 15.89
C PRO A 83 33.32 -15.18 16.79
#